data_AF-A0A7C2KUI2-F1
#
_entry.id   AF-A0A7C2KUI2-F1
#
_cell.length_a   1.000
_cell.length_b   1.000
_cell.length_c   1.000
_cell.angle_alpha   90.00
_cell.angle_beta   90.00
_cell.angle_gamma   90.00
#
_symmetry.space_group_name_H-M   'P 1'
#
loop_
_entity.id
_entity.type
_entity.pdbx_description
1 polymer ?
#
loop_
_entity_poly.entity_id
_entity_poly.type
_entity_poly.pdbx_seq_one_letter_code
_entity_poly.pdbx_strand_id
1 'polypeptide(L)'
;MSLAQAARPATVVRSDTARDHVDIVVVALIFACTLGRLIFLLSWPIDSVIYRITDDAYYYFKVAENIVAGLGVTVDGLNRTNGVHPLWLL
;
A
#
# COMPACT_ATOMS: atom_id res chain seq x y z
N MET A 1 3.09 -38.07 -55.26
CA MET A 1 2.82 -36.62 -55.31
C MET A 1 3.38 -36.03 -54.02
N SER A 2 4.40 -35.20 -54.15
CA SER A 2 5.51 -35.02 -53.19
C SER A 2 5.27 -33.88 -52.20
N LEU A 3 5.56 -34.19 -50.93
CA LEU A 3 6.18 -33.39 -49.86
C LEU A 3 5.94 -31.88 -49.79
N ALA A 4 5.36 -31.41 -48.68
CA ALA A 4 5.93 -30.32 -47.87
C ALA A 4 5.22 -30.22 -46.52
N GLN A 5 5.71 -30.98 -45.54
CA GLN A 5 5.39 -30.75 -44.13
C GLN A 5 6.15 -29.50 -43.70
N ALA A 6 5.46 -28.36 -43.65
CA ALA A 6 6.03 -27.10 -43.18
C ALA A 6 6.41 -27.23 -41.70
N ALA A 7 7.72 -27.25 -41.43
CA ALA A 7 8.25 -27.22 -40.08
C ALA A 7 7.79 -25.93 -39.38
N ARG A 8 7.03 -26.07 -38.28
CA ARG A 8 6.70 -24.95 -37.40
C ARG A 8 8.01 -24.36 -36.85
N PRO A 9 8.21 -23.02 -36.89
CA PRO A 9 9.40 -22.43 -36.30
C PRO A 9 9.37 -22.69 -34.79
N ALA A 10 10.45 -23.26 -34.26
CA ALA A 10 10.64 -23.44 -32.83
C ALA A 10 10.56 -22.07 -32.16
N THR A 11 9.61 -21.88 -31.25
CA THR A 11 9.53 -20.68 -30.42
C THR A 11 10.77 -20.61 -29.54
N VAL A 12 11.68 -19.70 -29.87
CA VAL A 12 12.85 -19.40 -29.05
C VAL A 12 12.36 -18.77 -27.75
N VAL A 13 12.30 -19.55 -26.68
CA VAL A 13 12.09 -19.05 -25.32
C VAL A 13 13.34 -18.27 -24.94
N ARG A 14 13.28 -16.93 -25.01
CA ARG A 14 14.36 -16.06 -24.55
C ARG A 14 14.53 -16.27 -23.04
N SER A 15 15.71 -16.70 -22.62
CA SER A 15 16.08 -16.77 -21.20
C SER A 15 16.34 -15.36 -20.68
N ASP A 16 15.29 -14.71 -20.18
CA ASP A 16 15.30 -13.35 -19.64
C ASP A 16 15.76 -13.29 -18.17
N THR A 17 16.63 -14.21 -17.74
CA THR A 17 17.13 -14.34 -16.36
C THR A 17 17.71 -13.03 -15.81
N ALA A 18 18.37 -12.23 -16.67
CA ALA A 18 18.89 -10.92 -16.27
C ALA A 18 17.78 -9.88 -15.97
N ARG A 19 16.63 -9.95 -16.66
CA ARG A 19 15.45 -9.10 -16.35
C ARG A 19 14.80 -9.55 -15.05
N ASP A 20 14.67 -10.86 -14.84
CA ASP A 20 14.12 -11.40 -13.59
C ASP A 20 14.91 -10.93 -12.36
N HIS A 21 16.24 -10.90 -12.45
CA HIS A 21 17.08 -10.37 -11.38
C HIS A 21 16.88 -8.87 -11.12
N VAL A 22 16.69 -8.08 -12.19
CA VAL A 22 16.40 -6.64 -12.06
C VAL A 22 15.04 -6.43 -11.40
N ASP A 23 14.02 -7.18 -11.81
CA ASP A 23 12.67 -7.08 -11.25
C ASP A 23 12.66 -7.45 -9.76
N ILE A 24 13.38 -8.51 -9.37
CA ILE A 24 13.52 -8.91 -7.96
C ILE A 24 14.19 -7.79 -7.14
N VAL A 25 15.24 -7.17 -7.66
CA VAL A 25 15.92 -6.06 -6.96
C VAL A 25 14.99 -4.86 -6.82
N VAL A 26 14.25 -4.50 -7.88
CA VAL A 26 13.29 -3.39 -7.85
C VAL A 26 12.20 -3.64 -6.81
N VAL A 27 11.62 -4.84 -6.78
CA VAL A 27 10.59 -5.21 -5.80
C VAL A 27 11.16 -5.18 -4.38
N ALA A 28 12.36 -5.72 -4.16
CA ALA A 28 13.02 -5.69 -2.86
C ALA A 28 13.29 -4.26 -2.37
N LEU A 29 13.71 -3.36 -3.27
CA LEU A 29 13.92 -1.95 -2.93
C LEU A 29 12.62 -1.23 -2.59
N ILE A 30 11.55 -1.47 -3.36
CA ILE A 30 10.22 -0.91 -3.05
C ILE A 30 9.78 -1.38 -1.66
N PHE A 31 9.90 -2.68 -1.38
CA PHE A 31 9.53 -3.26 -0.08
C PHE A 31 10.37 -2.70 1.08
N ALA A 32 11.68 -2.56 0.89
CA ALA A 32 12.56 -1.98 1.90
C ALA A 32 12.20 -0.51 2.18
N CYS A 33 11.90 0.27 1.13
CA CYS A 33 11.47 1.66 1.25
C CYS A 33 10.12 1.80 1.98
N THR A 34 9.13 0.96 1.65
CA THR A 34 7.82 1.00 2.32
C THR A 34 7.92 0.58 3.78
N LEU A 35 8.71 -0.47 4.08
CA LEU A 35 8.96 -0.90 5.44
C LEU A 35 9.70 0.18 6.26
N GLY A 36 10.72 0.81 5.66
CA GLY A 36 11.44 1.92 6.29
C GLY A 36 10.54 3.11 6.60
N ARG A 37 9.61 3.45 5.68
CA ARG A 37 8.60 4.50 5.92
C ARG A 37 7.65 4.13 7.06
N LEU A 38 7.16 2.88 7.10
CA LEU A 38 6.31 2.39 8.19
C LEU A 38 7.02 2.48 9.55
N ILE A 39 8.26 2.01 9.64
CA ILE A 39 9.05 2.07 10.87
C ILE A 39 9.26 3.53 11.32
N PHE A 40 9.60 4.42 10.38
CA PHE A 40 9.74 5.85 10.67
C PHE A 40 8.45 6.46 11.22
N LEU A 41 7.30 6.18 10.61
CA LEU A 41 6.00 6.68 11.07
C LEU A 41 5.61 6.13 12.45
N LEU A 42 5.84 4.85 12.70
CA LEU A 42 5.55 4.21 13.99
C LEU A 42 6.49 4.68 15.12
N SER A 43 7.69 5.19 14.77
CA SER A 43 8.64 5.70 15.76
C SER A 43 8.30 7.08 16.32
N TRP A 44 7.32 7.78 15.74
CA TRP A 44 6.92 9.11 16.16
C TRP A 44 5.71 9.11 17.08
N PRO A 45 5.63 10.10 18.01
CA PRO A 45 4.44 10.29 18.82
C PRO A 45 3.26 10.65 17.93
N ILE A 46 2.09 10.07 18.25
CA ILE A 46 0.89 10.14 17.41
C ILE A 46 0.46 11.58 17.12
N ASP A 47 0.59 12.49 18.09
CA ASP A 47 0.26 13.91 17.92
C ASP A 47 1.08 14.59 16.81
N SER A 48 2.36 14.21 16.68
CA SER A 48 3.24 14.75 15.65
C SER A 48 2.96 14.18 14.27
N VAL A 49 2.56 12.91 14.20
CA VAL A 49 2.17 12.26 12.95
C VAL A 49 0.86 12.87 12.44
N ILE A 50 -0.11 13.03 13.33
CA ILE A 50 -1.43 13.60 13.07
C ILE A 50 -1.32 15.03 12.51
N TYR A 51 -0.43 15.87 13.07
CA TYR A 51 -0.31 17.27 12.64
C TYR A 51 0.51 17.45 11.34
N ARG A 52 1.47 16.57 11.06
CA ARG A 52 2.33 16.67 9.86
C ARG A 52 1.79 15.94 8.64
N ILE A 53 0.93 14.96 8.83
CA ILE A 53 0.26 14.21 7.76
C ILE A 53 -1.19 14.66 7.75
N THR A 54 -1.40 15.94 7.44
CA THR A 54 -2.71 16.49 7.07
C THR A 54 -3.09 15.94 5.70
N ASP A 55 -3.46 14.67 5.70
CA ASP A 55 -4.07 13.94 4.59
C ASP A 55 -5.52 13.63 4.98
N ASP A 56 -6.39 13.27 4.04
CA ASP A 56 -7.80 12.92 4.34
C ASP A 56 -7.92 11.76 5.36
N ALA A 57 -6.82 11.01 5.53
CA ALA A 57 -6.68 9.97 6.53
C ALA A 57 -6.66 10.47 7.99
N TYR A 58 -6.40 11.76 8.22
CA TYR A 58 -6.40 12.41 9.54
C TYR A 58 -7.71 12.13 10.31
N TYR A 59 -8.84 12.18 9.60
CA TYR A 59 -10.15 11.97 10.20
C TYR A 59 -10.30 10.56 10.78
N TYR A 60 -9.62 9.54 10.23
CA TYR A 60 -9.66 8.18 10.79
C TYR A 60 -8.94 8.09 12.12
N PHE A 61 -7.74 8.67 12.24
CA PHE A 61 -6.99 8.66 13.50
C PHE A 61 -7.72 9.41 14.59
N LYS A 62 -8.34 10.56 14.26
CA LYS A 62 -9.12 11.32 15.24
C LYS A 62 -10.36 10.55 15.72
N VAL A 63 -11.06 9.87 14.83
CA VAL A 63 -12.19 9.01 15.19
C VAL A 63 -11.74 7.82 16.03
N ALA A 64 -10.61 7.18 15.70
CA ALA A 64 -10.06 6.08 16.48
C ALA A 64 -9.68 6.52 17.91
N GLU A 65 -9.03 7.68 18.05
CA GLU A 65 -8.73 8.29 19.34
C GLU A 65 -10.01 8.51 20.17
N ASN A 66 -11.05 9.09 19.56
CA ASN A 66 -12.32 9.35 20.23
C ASN A 66 -13.06 8.05 20.63
N ILE A 67 -12.95 6.98 19.82
CA ILE A 67 -13.49 5.67 20.17
C ILE A 67 -12.76 5.09 21.39
N VAL A 68 -11.43 5.12 21.40
CA VAL A 68 -10.61 4.63 22.53
C VAL A 68 -10.86 5.45 23.79
N ALA A 69 -11.08 6.76 23.64
CA ALA A 69 -11.44 7.67 24.73
C ALA A 69 -12.88 7.50 25.24
N GLY A 70 -13.69 6.61 24.64
CA GLY A 70 -15.08 6.36 25.04
C GLY A 70 -16.09 7.39 24.56
N LEU A 71 -15.68 8.33 23.71
CA LEU A 71 -16.55 9.37 23.12
C LEU A 71 -17.38 8.84 21.94
N GLY A 72 -17.05 7.65 21.44
CA GLY A 72 -17.72 6.97 20.33
C GLY A 72 -17.22 7.41 18.96
N VAL A 73 -17.97 7.09 17.91
CA VAL A 73 -17.60 7.41 16.52
C VAL A 73 -17.91 8.89 16.25
N THR A 74 -16.95 9.76 16.54
CA THR A 74 -17.06 11.22 16.42
C THR A 74 -15.72 11.83 16.05
N VAL A 75 -15.71 12.99 15.40
CA VAL A 75 -14.49 13.78 15.14
C VAL A 75 -14.29 14.84 16.21
N ASP A 76 -15.37 15.50 16.63
CA ASP A 76 -15.38 16.63 17.56
C ASP A 76 -15.69 16.24 19.02
N GLY A 77 -16.10 15.00 19.27
CA GLY A 77 -16.50 14.54 20.60
C GLY A 77 -17.97 14.81 20.94
N LEU A 78 -18.69 15.55 20.09
CA LEU A 78 -20.04 16.05 20.37
C LEU A 78 -21.08 15.41 19.44
N ASN A 79 -20.76 15.35 18.16
CA ASN A 79 -21.65 14.84 17.13
C ASN A 79 -21.17 13.47 16.68
N ARG A 80 -22.07 12.48 16.71
CA ARG A 80 -21.79 11.17 16.11
C ARG A 80 -21.69 11.31 14.60
N THR A 81 -20.70 10.68 14.00
CA THR A 81 -20.50 10.65 12.55
C THR A 81 -20.51 9.22 12.03
N ASN A 82 -21.18 9.02 10.90
CA ASN A 82 -21.12 7.80 10.09
C ASN A 82 -20.44 8.04 8.74
N GLY A 83 -20.04 9.28 8.44
CA GLY A 83 -19.47 9.72 7.17
C GLY A 83 -17.96 9.53 7.11
N VAL A 84 -17.48 8.35 7.49
CA VAL A 84 -16.10 7.93 7.22
C VAL A 84 -16.15 7.03 5.99
N HIS A 85 -15.29 7.23 4.99
CA HIS A 85 -15.25 6.39 3.78
C HIS A 85 -14.55 5.06 4.12
N PRO A 86 -15.28 3.96 4.42
CA PRO A 86 -14.67 2.81 5.07
C PRO A 86 -13.69 2.06 4.16
N LEU A 87 -13.83 2.23 2.84
CA LEU A 87 -12.98 1.61 1.82
C LEU A 87 -11.56 2.21 1.74
N TRP A 88 -11.29 3.31 2.45
CA TRP A 88 -9.96 3.91 2.61
C TRP A 88 -9.27 3.47 3.92
N LEU A 89 -9.89 2.56 4.68
CA LEU A 89 -9.36 1.97 5.92
C LEU A 89 -8.83 0.53 5.71
N LEU A 90 -8.59 0.13 4.46
CA LEU A 90 -8.04 -1.19 4.08
C LEU A 90 -6.53 -1.10 3.82
#